data_AF-A0A5E4LN82-F1
#
_entry.id   AF-A0A5E4LN82-F1
#
_cell.length_a   1.000
_cell.length_b   1.000
_cell.length_c   1.000
_cell.angle_alpha   90.00
_cell.angle_beta   90.00
_cell.angle_gamma   90.00
#
_symmetry.space_group_name_H-M   'P 1'
#
loop_
_entity.id
_entity.type
_entity.pdbx_description
1 polymer ?
#
loop_
_entity_poly.entity_id
_entity_poly.type
_entity_poly.pdbx_seq_one_letter_code
_entity_poly.pdbx_strand_id
1 'polypeptide(L)'
;MLKSDLPHYSQKIASVLKKDSLDILFLLRQHNCRFRDLPGNSFTKSKRLKELRLAGLIEPVIIEQDRKERPVIGYRLTEKGVNLLDKLEIIFKIL
;
A
#
# COMPACT_ATOMS: atom_id res chain seq x y z
N MET A 1 25.76 6.60 23.02
CA MET A 1 24.29 6.44 23.06
C MET A 1 23.70 7.18 21.88
N LEU A 2 23.46 6.49 20.76
CA LEU A 2 22.76 7.09 19.62
C LEU A 2 21.26 7.01 19.91
N LYS A 3 20.66 8.16 20.26
CA LYS A 3 19.21 8.31 20.28
C LYS A 3 18.73 8.12 18.84
N SER A 4 18.13 6.98 18.59
CA SER A 4 17.42 6.70 17.34
C SER A 4 16.19 7.61 17.30
N ASP A 5 16.32 8.76 16.65
CA ASP A 5 15.19 9.58 16.19
C ASP A 5 14.48 8.85 15.05
N LEU A 6 13.95 7.67 15.34
CA LEU A 6 12.97 7.02 14.49
C LEU A 6 11.72 7.91 14.51
N PRO A 7 11.23 8.36 13.35
CA PRO A 7 10.04 9.19 13.30
C PRO A 7 8.93 8.46 14.03
N HIS A 8 8.21 9.19 14.89
CA HIS A 8 7.16 8.70 15.77
C HIS A 8 5.98 8.16 14.92
N TYR A 9 6.19 7.02 14.29
CA TYR A 9 5.19 6.31 13.52
C TYR A 9 4.10 5.92 14.50
N SER A 10 2.90 6.46 14.30
CA SER A 10 1.75 6.04 15.10
C SER A 10 1.68 4.51 15.12
N GLN A 11 1.47 3.89 16.30
CA GLN A 11 1.46 2.44 16.46
C GLN A 11 0.52 1.72 15.47
N LYS A 12 -0.51 2.44 14.97
CA LYS A 12 -1.44 2.00 13.92
C LYS A 12 -0.80 1.82 12.53
N ILE A 13 0.24 2.59 12.18
CA ILE A 13 0.94 2.45 10.88
C ILE A 13 1.96 1.32 10.96
N ALA A 14 2.72 1.22 12.05
CA ALA A 14 3.70 0.16 12.24
C ALA A 14 3.05 -1.24 12.22
N SER A 15 1.83 -1.39 12.77
CA SER A 15 1.10 -2.66 12.75
C SER A 15 0.61 -3.08 11.36
N VAL A 16 0.48 -2.12 10.44
CA VAL A 16 0.03 -2.32 9.05
C VAL A 16 1.21 -2.59 8.11
N LEU A 17 2.42 -2.09 8.40
CA LEU A 17 3.65 -2.27 7.61
C LEU A 17 4.28 -3.66 7.75
N LYS A 18 3.47 -4.72 7.71
CA LYS A 18 3.95 -6.10 7.57
C LYS A 18 4.49 -6.32 6.16
N LYS A 19 5.38 -7.31 5.99
CA LYS A 19 6.01 -7.63 4.70
C LYS A 19 5.00 -7.67 3.55
N ASP A 20 3.91 -8.44 3.69
CA ASP A 20 2.88 -8.55 2.65
C ASP A 20 2.22 -7.20 2.29
N SER A 21 2.08 -6.29 3.25
CA SER A 21 1.54 -4.96 3.00
C SER A 21 2.52 -4.09 2.24
N LEU A 22 3.82 -4.18 2.58
CA LEU A 22 4.88 -3.48 1.87
C LEU A 22 4.96 -3.96 0.42
N ASP A 23 4.90 -5.27 0.19
CA ASP A 23 4.91 -5.84 -1.17
C ASP A 23 3.74 -5.29 -2.01
N ILE A 24 2.54 -5.22 -1.44
CA ILE A 24 1.38 -4.59 -2.09
C ILE A 24 1.63 -3.11 -2.38
N LEU A 25 2.13 -2.35 -1.39
CA LEU A 25 2.37 -0.91 -1.55
C LEU A 25 3.44 -0.60 -2.60
N PHE A 26 4.54 -1.37 -2.64
CA PHE A 26 5.58 -1.21 -3.65
C PHE A 26 5.10 -1.57 -5.05
N LEU A 27 4.27 -2.62 -5.20
CA LEU A 27 3.66 -2.93 -6.49
C LEU A 27 2.73 -1.79 -6.96
N LEU A 28 1.89 -1.28 -6.06
CA LEU A 28 0.98 -0.16 -6.36
C LEU A 28 1.70 1.17 -6.63
N ARG A 29 2.96 1.31 -6.23
CA ARG A 29 3.80 2.47 -6.59
C ARG A 29 4.17 2.46 -8.07
N GLN A 30 4.29 1.28 -8.67
CA GLN A 30 4.64 1.13 -10.09
C GLN A 30 3.42 1.32 -10.98
N HIS A 31 2.28 0.70 -10.63
CA HIS A 31 1.05 0.79 -11.41
C HIS A 31 -0.18 0.36 -10.57
N ASN A 32 -1.36 0.81 -11.00
CA ASN A 32 -2.62 0.42 -10.37
C ASN A 32 -2.91 -1.05 -10.67
N CYS A 33 -3.31 -1.82 -9.66
CA CYS A 33 -3.47 -3.28 -9.78
C CYS A 33 -4.88 -3.75 -9.41
N ARG A 34 -5.36 -4.83 -10.05
CA ARG A 34 -6.58 -5.54 -9.64
C ARG A 34 -6.28 -6.42 -8.45
N PHE A 35 -7.32 -6.83 -7.73
CA PHE A 35 -7.18 -7.77 -6.61
C PHE A 35 -6.44 -9.08 -6.98
N ARG A 36 -6.72 -9.61 -8.18
CA ARG A 36 -6.11 -10.85 -8.67
C ARG A 36 -4.61 -10.72 -8.92
N ASP A 37 -4.15 -9.53 -9.28
CA ASP A 37 -2.75 -9.27 -9.66
C ASP A 37 -1.86 -8.97 -8.43
N LEU A 38 -2.46 -8.74 -7.26
CA LEU A 38 -1.73 -8.47 -6.03
C LEU A 38 -1.05 -9.75 -5.47
N PRO A 39 0.10 -9.59 -4.80
CA PRO A 39 0.85 -10.70 -4.23
C PRO A 39 0.17 -11.29 -2.98
N GLY A 40 0.41 -12.58 -2.73
CA GLY A 40 -0.11 -13.32 -1.58
C GLY A 40 -1.40 -14.09 -1.83
N ASN A 41 -1.85 -14.86 -0.83
CA ASN A 41 -3.09 -15.62 -0.91
C ASN A 41 -4.34 -14.74 -0.70
N SER A 42 -5.51 -15.18 -1.17
CA SER A 42 -6.74 -14.37 -1.18
C SER A 42 -7.18 -13.88 0.20
N PHE A 43 -7.01 -14.68 1.25
CA PHE A 43 -7.41 -14.32 2.62
C PHE A 43 -6.52 -13.21 3.17
N THR A 44 -5.19 -13.39 3.08
CA THR A 44 -4.22 -12.39 3.51
C THR A 44 -4.37 -11.10 2.71
N LYS A 45 -4.52 -11.19 1.38
CA LYS A 45 -4.74 -10.03 0.50
C LYS A 45 -5.95 -9.20 0.91
N SER A 46 -7.08 -9.85 1.11
CA SER A 46 -8.33 -9.18 1.50
C SER A 46 -8.17 -8.44 2.83
N LYS A 47 -7.51 -9.08 3.81
CA LYS A 47 -7.21 -8.46 5.09
C LYS A 47 -6.28 -7.26 4.95
N ARG A 48 -5.18 -7.38 4.20
CA ARG A 48 -4.21 -6.28 3.99
C ARG A 48 -4.83 -5.10 3.27
N LEU A 49 -5.58 -5.32 2.20
CA LEU A 49 -6.27 -4.24 1.49
C LEU A 49 -7.24 -3.49 2.38
N LYS A 50 -7.98 -4.20 3.25
CA LYS A 50 -8.85 -3.56 4.24
C LYS A 50 -8.04 -2.70 5.21
N GLU A 51 -6.97 -3.22 5.78
CA GLU A 51 -6.09 -2.49 6.71
C GLU A 51 -5.45 -1.25 6.04
N LEU A 52 -4.92 -1.39 4.84
CA LEU A 52 -4.30 -0.31 4.06
C LEU A 52 -5.31 0.78 3.67
N ARG A 53 -6.54 0.40 3.27
CA ARG A 53 -7.63 1.36 3.00
C ARG A 53 -8.04 2.12 4.26
N LEU A 54 -8.23 1.43 5.38
CA LEU A 54 -8.59 2.07 6.65
C LEU A 54 -7.48 3.01 7.14
N ALA A 55 -6.22 2.69 6.84
CA ALA A 55 -5.09 3.57 7.09
C ALA A 55 -5.00 4.76 6.11
N GLY A 56 -5.83 4.78 5.06
CA GLY A 56 -5.85 5.81 4.03
C GLY A 56 -4.63 5.78 3.11
N LEU A 57 -3.97 4.63 2.97
CA LEU A 57 -2.74 4.49 2.16
C LEU A 57 -3.04 4.10 0.71
N ILE A 58 -4.20 3.47 0.48
CA ILE A 58 -4.67 3.06 -0.84
C ILE A 58 -6.16 3.37 -0.98
N GLU A 59 -6.62 3.44 -2.22
CA GLU A 59 -8.04 3.60 -2.55
C GLU A 59 -8.43 2.81 -3.80
N PRO A 60 -9.71 2.38 -3.91
CA PRO A 60 -10.20 1.72 -5.11
C PRO A 60 -10.33 2.72 -6.26
N VAL A 61 -10.00 2.30 -7.47
CA VAL A 61 -10.12 3.10 -8.69
C VAL A 61 -10.59 2.25 -9.86
N ILE A 62 -11.22 2.87 -10.85
CA ILE A 62 -11.50 2.22 -12.13
C ILE A 62 -10.21 2.26 -12.95
N ILE A 63 -9.69 1.10 -13.32
CA ILE A 63 -8.45 1.00 -14.11
C ILE A 63 -8.71 0.71 -15.58
N GLU A 64 -9.85 0.10 -15.90
CA GLU A 64 -10.31 -0.11 -17.27
C GLU A 64 -11.82 0.15 -17.32
N GLN A 65 -12.23 0.94 -18.31
CA GLN A 65 -13.62 1.25 -18.58
C GLN A 65 -13.89 1.09 -20.07
N ASP A 66 -14.41 -0.05 -20.46
CA ASP A 66 -15.08 -0.19 -21.75
C ASP A 66 -16.52 0.34 -21.60
N ARG A 67 -17.03 1.05 -22.62
CA ARG A 67 -18.42 1.55 -22.65
C ARG A 67 -19.44 0.40 -22.67
N LYS A 68 -19.03 -0.82 -23.03
CA LYS A 68 -19.91 -2.00 -23.12
C LYS A 68 -19.72 -3.01 -21.99
N GLU A 69 -18.64 -2.90 -21.20
CA GLU A 69 -18.33 -3.86 -20.14
C GLU A 69 -18.44 -3.24 -18.74
N ARG A 70 -18.48 -4.10 -17.72
CA ARG A 70 -18.46 -3.65 -16.33
C ARG A 70 -17.10 -3.00 -16.04
N PRO A 71 -17.07 -1.84 -15.37
CA PRO A 71 -15.83 -1.16 -15.04
C PRO A 71 -14.95 -2.07 -14.16
N VAL A 72 -13.68 -2.16 -14.50
CA VAL A 72 -12.74 -2.99 -13.77
C VAL A 72 -12.14 -2.19 -12.63
N ILE A 73 -12.35 -2.67 -11.41
CA ILE A 73 -11.87 -2.03 -10.19
C ILE A 73 -10.46 -2.56 -9.86
N GLY A 74 -9.54 -1.63 -9.71
CA GLY A 74 -8.23 -1.84 -9.12
C GLY A 74 -8.02 -0.99 -7.87
N TYR A 75 -6.77 -0.93 -7.44
CA TYR A 75 -6.32 -0.12 -6.31
C TYR A 75 -5.18 0.78 -6.76
N ARG A 76 -5.07 1.96 -6.16
CA ARG A 76 -3.92 2.86 -6.29
C ARG A 76 -3.44 3.33 -4.93
N LEU A 77 -2.21 3.83 -4.88
CA LEU A 77 -1.72 4.59 -3.72
C LEU A 77 -2.47 5.93 -3.62
N THR A 78 -2.78 6.35 -2.40
CA THR A 78 -3.14 7.73 -2.12
C THR A 78 -1.86 8.57 -1.98
N GLU A 79 -2.00 9.91 -1.94
CA GLU A 79 -0.87 10.80 -1.61
C GLU A 79 -0.20 10.41 -0.29
N LYS A 80 -1.01 10.03 0.72
CA LYS A 80 -0.49 9.54 2.00
C LYS A 80 0.32 8.26 1.85
N GLY A 81 -0.11 7.34 0.99
CA GLY A 81 0.62 6.11 0.66
C GLY A 81 1.96 6.38 -0.03
N VAL A 82 1.99 7.32 -0.99
CA VAL A 82 3.23 7.73 -1.67
C VAL A 82 4.21 8.36 -0.68
N ASN A 83 3.77 9.35 0.10
CA ASN A 83 4.59 10.03 1.10
C ASN A 83 5.16 9.07 2.16
N LEU A 84 4.41 8.02 2.51
CA LEU A 84 4.86 6.98 3.42
C LEU A 84 6.01 6.17 2.81
N LEU A 85 5.86 5.72 1.56
CA LEU A 85 6.89 4.94 0.87
C LEU A 85 8.17 5.75 0.66
N ASP A 86 8.07 7.04 0.33
CA ASP A 86 9.24 7.91 0.17
C ASP A 86 10.06 7.99 1.47
N LYS A 87 9.38 8.13 2.61
CA LYS A 87 10.03 8.13 3.93
C LYS A 87 10.70 6.79 4.24
N LEU A 88 10.09 5.67 3.85
CA LEU A 88 10.67 4.35 4.05
C LEU A 88 11.88 4.12 3.15
N GLU A 89 11.85 4.58 1.90
CA GLU A 89 12.97 4.47 0.96
C GLU A 89 14.20 5.22 1.46
N ILE A 90 14.01 6.40 2.08
CA ILE A 90 15.09 7.14 2.74
C ILE A 90 15.71 6.31 3.88
N ILE A 91 14.88 5.69 4.73
CA ILE A 91 15.35 4.86 5.84
C ILE A 91 16.15 3.65 5.33
N PHE A 92 15.65 2.95 4.31
CA PHE A 92 16.34 1.79 3.73
C PHE A 92 17.64 2.14 3.01
N LYS A 93 17.79 3.36 2.49
CA LYS A 93 19.06 3.83 1.89
C LYS A 93 20.12 4.22 2.93
N ILE A 94 19.69 4.55 4.15
CA ILE A 94 20.57 4.93 5.26
C ILE A 94 21.08 3.69 6.04
N LEU A 95 20.38 2.56 5.93
CA LEU A 95 20.76 1.27 6.51
C LEU A 95 21.63 0.46 5.54
#